data_AF-A0A693DZ42-F1
#
_entry.id   AF-A0A693DZ42-F1
#
_cell.length_a   1.000
_cell.length_b   1.000
_cell.length_c   1.000
_cell.angle_alpha   90.00
_cell.angle_beta   90.00
_cell.angle_gamma   90.00
#
_symmetry.space_group_name_H-M   'P 1'
#
loop_
_entity.id
_entity.type
_entity.pdbx_description
1 polymer ?
#
loop_
_entity_poly.entity_id
_entity_poly.type
_entity_poly.pdbx_seq_one_letter_code
_entity_poly.pdbx_strand_id
1 'polypeptide(L)'
;MFIKELRERLNLTQSEFAKNLNINQAIVSRYENKKLRPTSEFIIRLIKTFNANPNFIFFGKEPCLNENTYKNEISQELNQLIDELSLYENEKNIISELENSALEKIISLVSDKEIWEKLFSLLFKIDRKLYTITLFICRVSKRLEEKSEAHKAYLASIINSFDDKDFNKLNECMKMDLITLFNEKFTEEEANIIIEDCLVVFKHIEKTAPIHKMIELGKN
;
A
#
# COMPACT_ATOMS: atom_id res chain seq x y z
N MET A 1 -14.94 33.11 37.60
CA MET A 1 -15.21 31.88 36.84
C MET A 1 -16.70 31.72 36.72
N PHE A 2 -17.17 31.33 35.54
CA PHE A 2 -18.56 31.31 35.13
C PHE A 2 -19.18 29.90 35.27
N ILE A 3 -18.94 29.26 36.42
CA ILE A 3 -19.35 27.86 36.67
C ILE A 3 -20.86 27.77 36.90
N LYS A 4 -21.44 28.76 37.60
CA LYS A 4 -22.87 28.82 37.87
C LYS A 4 -23.65 29.00 36.57
N GLU A 5 -23.16 29.90 35.73
CA GLU A 5 -23.73 30.24 34.42
C GLU A 5 -23.64 29.04 33.47
N LEU A 6 -22.52 28.30 33.48
CA LEU A 6 -22.39 27.05 32.73
C LEU A 6 -23.44 26.03 33.18
N ARG A 7 -23.60 25.81 34.50
CA ARG A 7 -24.59 24.87 35.05
C ARG A 7 -26.02 25.28 34.68
N GLU A 8 -26.35 26.56 34.81
CA GLU A 8 -27.68 27.08 34.51
C GLU A 8 -28.02 26.95 33.03
N ARG A 9 -27.07 27.18 32.12
CA ARG A 9 -27.26 26.94 30.68
C ARG A 9 -27.43 25.47 30.30
N LEU A 10 -26.84 24.56 31.08
CA LEU A 10 -27.08 23.13 30.98
C LEU A 10 -28.44 22.70 31.58
N ASN A 11 -29.20 23.63 32.18
CA ASN A 11 -30.46 23.38 32.88
C ASN A 11 -30.35 22.34 34.00
N LEU A 12 -29.21 22.31 34.71
CA LEU A 12 -28.95 21.38 35.80
C LEU A 12 -29.12 22.03 37.17
N THR A 13 -29.66 21.28 38.13
CA THR A 13 -29.56 21.63 39.56
C THR A 13 -28.13 21.45 40.06
N GLN A 14 -27.78 22.07 41.19
CA GLN A 14 -26.45 21.90 41.80
C GLN A 14 -26.17 20.42 42.14
N SER A 15 -27.19 19.65 42.52
CA SER A 15 -27.07 18.22 42.84
C SER A 15 -26.77 17.38 41.60
N GLU A 16 -27.47 17.62 40.49
CA GLU A 16 -27.24 16.92 39.22
C GLU A 16 -25.86 17.25 38.64
N PHE A 17 -25.47 18.53 38.68
CA PHE A 17 -24.15 18.97 38.25
C PHE A 17 -23.02 18.32 39.05
N ALA A 18 -23.19 18.24 40.38
CA ALA A 18 -22.25 17.56 41.27
C ALA A 18 -22.15 16.06 40.97
N LYS A 19 -23.30 15.40 40.72
CA LYS A 19 -23.37 13.98 40.37
C LYS A 19 -22.63 13.67 39.07
N ASN A 20 -22.83 14.48 38.03
CA ASN A 20 -22.16 14.31 36.73
C ASN A 20 -20.63 14.48 36.81
N LEU A 21 -20.15 15.31 37.74
CA LEU A 21 -18.71 15.54 37.98
C LEU A 21 -18.11 14.61 39.05
N ASN A 22 -18.94 13.75 39.65
CA ASN A 22 -18.58 12.87 40.76
C ASN A 22 -17.96 13.64 41.96
N ILE A 23 -18.63 14.70 42.39
CA ILE A 23 -18.25 15.50 43.58
C ILE A 23 -19.46 15.75 44.49
N ASN A 24 -19.21 16.24 45.70
CA ASN A 24 -20.27 16.63 46.63
C ASN A 24 -20.92 17.96 46.19
N GLN A 25 -22.25 18.07 46.25
CA GLN A 25 -23.01 19.29 45.95
C GLN A 25 -22.52 20.51 46.75
N ALA A 26 -22.07 20.31 47.99
CA ALA A 26 -21.52 21.38 48.81
C ALA A 26 -20.27 22.02 48.17
N ILE A 27 -19.47 21.24 47.43
CA ILE A 27 -18.30 21.72 46.70
C ILE A 27 -18.72 22.61 45.53
N VAL A 28 -19.76 22.23 44.78
CA VAL A 28 -20.35 23.04 43.70
C VAL A 28 -20.81 24.39 44.23
N SER A 29 -21.58 24.40 45.33
CA SER A 29 -22.03 25.63 45.97
C SER A 29 -20.87 26.55 46.39
N ARG A 30 -19.78 25.98 46.91
CA ARG A 30 -18.59 26.78 47.26
C ARG A 30 -17.88 27.36 46.03
N TYR A 31 -17.82 26.63 44.91
CA TYR A 31 -17.26 27.14 43.66
C TYR A 31 -18.10 28.28 43.08
N GLU A 32 -19.43 28.12 43.02
CA GLU A 32 -20.35 29.13 42.48
C GLU A 32 -20.35 30.42 43.31
N ASN A 33 -20.22 30.30 44.62
CA ASN A 33 -20.15 31.44 45.54
C ASN A 33 -18.73 32.00 45.72
N LYS A 34 -17.74 31.54 44.92
CA LYS A 34 -16.33 31.96 44.99
C LYS A 34 -15.67 31.74 46.36
N LYS A 35 -16.21 30.82 47.18
CA LYS A 35 -15.69 30.42 48.51
C LYS A 35 -14.62 29.33 48.43
N LEU A 36 -14.37 28.81 47.23
CA LEU A 36 -13.33 27.82 46.93
C LEU A 36 -12.80 28.10 45.53
N ARG A 37 -11.48 27.97 45.33
CA ARG A 37 -10.84 28.10 44.02
C ARG A 37 -10.80 26.74 43.32
N PRO A 38 -11.33 26.60 42.10
CA PRO A 38 -11.26 25.35 41.35
C PRO A 38 -9.83 24.92 41.04
N THR A 39 -9.56 23.62 41.11
CA THR A 39 -8.29 23.03 40.67
C THR A 39 -8.29 22.84 39.16
N SER A 40 -7.10 22.74 38.56
CA SER A 40 -6.94 22.39 37.14
C SER A 40 -7.67 21.09 36.80
N GLU A 41 -7.59 20.11 37.69
CA GLU A 41 -8.28 18.82 37.58
C GLU A 41 -9.80 18.97 37.49
N PHE A 42 -10.40 19.86 38.29
CA PHE A 42 -11.83 20.15 38.20
C PHE A 42 -12.19 20.79 36.85
N ILE A 43 -11.36 21.71 36.35
CA ILE A 43 -11.57 22.36 35.05
C ILE A 43 -11.49 21.33 33.91
N ILE A 44 -10.51 20.42 33.93
CA ILE A 44 -10.41 19.32 32.96
C ILE A 44 -11.67 18.45 32.99
N ARG A 45 -12.22 18.19 34.17
CA ARG A 45 -13.46 17.44 34.35
C ARG A 45 -14.67 18.15 33.73
N LEU A 46 -14.80 19.47 33.91
CA LEU A 46 -15.84 20.27 33.24
C LEU A 46 -15.75 20.15 31.72
N ILE A 47 -14.54 20.25 31.16
CA ILE A 47 -14.29 20.14 29.73
C ILE A 47 -14.67 18.74 29.24
N LYS A 48 -14.23 17.68 29.92
CA LYS A 48 -14.51 16.30 29.48
C LYS A 48 -15.98 15.89 29.64
N THR A 49 -16.63 16.28 30.73
CA THR A 49 -18.00 15.85 31.05
C THR A 49 -19.06 16.63 30.27
N PHE A 50 -18.87 17.94 30.12
CA PHE A 50 -19.89 18.81 29.52
C PHE A 50 -19.47 19.41 28.18
N ASN A 51 -18.29 19.07 27.67
CA ASN A 51 -17.66 19.77 26.55
C ASN A 51 -17.58 21.29 26.78
N ALA A 52 -17.37 21.71 28.03
CA ALA A 52 -17.38 23.12 28.41
C ALA A 52 -16.22 23.90 27.77
N ASN A 53 -16.50 25.08 27.25
CA ASN A 53 -15.48 25.95 26.66
C ASN A 53 -14.64 26.61 27.77
N PRO A 54 -13.30 26.40 27.81
CA PRO A 54 -12.44 27.05 28.79
C PRO A 54 -12.57 28.58 28.76
N ASN A 55 -12.68 29.19 27.58
CA ASN A 55 -12.83 30.64 27.45
C ASN A 55 -14.11 31.15 28.11
N PHE A 56 -15.19 30.36 28.08
CA PHE A 56 -16.39 30.65 28.83
C PHE A 56 -16.17 30.49 30.35
N ILE A 57 -15.61 29.37 30.80
CA ILE A 57 -15.39 29.10 32.23
C ILE A 57 -14.54 30.20 32.88
N PHE A 58 -13.47 30.65 32.22
CA PHE A 58 -12.55 31.64 32.76
C PHE A 58 -13.05 33.08 32.57
N PHE A 59 -13.58 33.40 31.38
CA PHE A 59 -13.79 34.78 30.94
C PHE A 59 -15.23 35.12 30.54
N GLY A 60 -16.14 34.13 30.50
CA GLY A 60 -17.54 34.33 30.09
C GLY A 60 -17.70 34.59 28.60
N LYS A 61 -16.69 34.26 27.78
CA LYS A 61 -16.75 34.40 26.32
C LYS A 61 -17.50 33.23 25.70
N GLU A 62 -18.51 33.54 24.89
CA GLU A 62 -19.25 32.55 24.10
C GLU A 62 -18.36 31.83 23.07
N PRO A 63 -18.73 30.62 22.62
CA PRO A 63 -19.89 29.83 23.08
C PRO A 63 -19.63 29.14 24.43
N CYS A 64 -20.68 28.88 25.22
CA CYS A 64 -20.55 28.25 26.53
C CYS A 64 -20.02 26.80 26.51
N LEU A 65 -20.34 26.05 25.46
CA LEU A 65 -19.81 24.71 25.17
C LEU A 65 -18.97 24.79 23.89
N ASN A 66 -17.94 23.95 23.78
CA ASN A 66 -17.27 23.80 22.49
C ASN A 66 -18.27 23.16 21.53
N GLU A 67 -18.34 23.67 20.30
CA GLU A 67 -19.16 23.05 19.27
C GLU A 67 -18.60 21.64 18.99
N ASN A 68 -19.47 20.62 18.93
CA ASN A 68 -19.10 19.23 18.67
C ASN A 68 -18.49 19.01 17.26
N THR A 69 -18.41 20.07 16.46
CA THR A 69 -18.00 20.11 15.07
C THR A 69 -16.60 19.51 14.88
N TYR A 70 -15.61 19.96 15.66
CA TYR A 70 -14.21 19.54 15.49
C TYR A 70 -13.96 18.04 15.72
N LYS A 71 -14.68 17.41 16.66
CA LYS A 71 -14.47 15.99 16.97
C LYS A 71 -15.14 15.08 15.93
N ASN A 72 -16.25 15.53 15.35
CA ASN A 72 -16.96 14.80 14.31
C ASN A 72 -16.27 14.95 12.95
N GLU A 73 -15.81 16.14 12.59
CA GLU A 73 -15.10 16.41 11.33
C GLU A 73 -13.81 15.61 11.23
N ILE A 74 -12.94 15.68 12.26
CA ILE A 74 -11.68 14.91 12.27
C ILE A 74 -11.95 13.40 12.21
N SER A 75 -12.99 12.91 12.89
CA SER A 75 -13.32 11.48 12.86
C SER A 75 -13.85 11.04 11.49
N GLN A 76 -14.58 11.90 10.80
CA GLN A 76 -15.07 11.65 9.44
C GLN A 76 -13.93 11.63 8.43
N GLU A 77 -13.04 12.62 8.48
CA GLU A 77 -11.84 12.69 7.64
C GLU A 77 -10.94 11.47 7.84
N LEU A 78 -10.72 11.05 9.10
CA LEU A 78 -9.91 9.88 9.40
C LEU A 78 -10.52 8.59 8.86
N ASN A 79 -11.84 8.42 8.97
CA ASN A 79 -12.52 7.25 8.43
C ASN A 79 -12.46 7.21 6.89
N GLN A 80 -12.62 8.36 6.22
CA GLN A 80 -12.44 8.46 4.76
C GLN A 80 -11.04 8.05 4.33
N LEU A 81 -10.00 8.52 5.03
CA LEU A 81 -8.61 8.13 4.77
C LEU A 81 -8.38 6.63 4.98
N ILE A 82 -9.00 6.03 6.01
CA ILE A 82 -8.91 4.59 6.26
C ILE A 82 -9.57 3.81 5.11
N ASP A 83 -10.74 4.25 4.65
CA ASP A 83 -11.43 3.63 3.52
C ASP A 83 -10.59 3.70 2.25
N GLU A 84 -10.01 4.87 1.93
CA GLU A 84 -9.09 5.05 0.79
C GLU A 84 -7.86 4.14 0.87
N LEU A 85 -7.23 4.04 2.04
CA LEU A 85 -6.09 3.15 2.26
C LEU A 85 -6.48 1.68 2.07
N SER A 86 -7.67 1.29 2.54
CA SER A 86 -8.17 -0.08 2.40
C SER A 86 -8.42 -0.47 0.95
N LEU A 87 -8.93 0.46 0.13
CA LEU A 87 -9.13 0.25 -1.31
C LEU A 87 -7.78 0.06 -2.02
N TYR A 88 -6.80 0.91 -1.73
CA TYR A 88 -5.47 0.79 -2.32
C TYR A 88 -4.75 -0.51 -1.93
N GLU A 89 -4.87 -0.93 -0.67
CA GLU A 89 -4.34 -2.22 -0.22
C GLU A 89 -5.01 -3.39 -0.93
N ASN A 90 -6.33 -3.35 -1.07
CA ASN A 90 -7.08 -4.39 -1.79
C ASN A 90 -6.68 -4.46 -3.27
N GLU A 91 -6.55 -3.33 -3.97
CA GLU A 91 -6.08 -3.29 -5.37
C GLU A 91 -4.69 -3.93 -5.49
N LYS A 92 -3.76 -3.60 -4.60
CA LYS A 92 -2.41 -4.18 -4.59
C LYS A 92 -2.45 -5.69 -4.34
N ASN A 93 -3.32 -6.15 -3.45
CA ASN A 93 -3.47 -7.57 -3.17
C ASN A 93 -4.02 -8.32 -4.39
N ILE A 94 -5.09 -7.81 -5.02
CA ILE A 94 -5.65 -8.37 -6.26
C ILE A 94 -4.60 -8.44 -7.37
N ILE A 95 -3.81 -7.37 -7.57
CA ILE A 95 -2.74 -7.38 -8.56
C ILE A 95 -1.74 -8.51 -8.27
N SER A 96 -1.30 -8.66 -7.01
CA SER A 96 -0.35 -9.70 -6.65
C SER A 96 -0.91 -11.12 -6.78
N GLU A 97 -2.19 -11.33 -6.46
CA GLU A 97 -2.89 -12.60 -6.69
C GLU A 97 -2.97 -12.94 -8.18
N LEU A 98 -3.31 -11.96 -9.02
CA LEU A 98 -3.36 -12.13 -10.48
C LEU A 98 -1.96 -12.41 -11.06
N GLU A 99 -0.92 -11.71 -10.58
CA GLU A 99 0.46 -11.97 -10.98
C GLU A 99 0.88 -13.40 -10.62
N ASN A 100 0.60 -13.85 -9.39
CA ASN A 100 0.92 -15.21 -8.95
C ASN A 100 0.17 -16.26 -9.79
N SER A 101 -1.12 -16.05 -10.03
CA SER A 101 -1.92 -16.97 -10.86
C SER A 101 -1.38 -17.07 -12.29
N ALA A 102 -0.95 -15.96 -12.89
CA ALA A 102 -0.35 -15.96 -14.21
C ALA A 102 1.02 -16.67 -14.23
N LEU A 103 1.84 -16.48 -13.19
CA LEU A 103 3.13 -17.18 -13.04
C LEU A 103 2.94 -18.69 -12.91
N GLU A 104 1.98 -19.14 -12.08
CA GLU A 104 1.63 -20.56 -11.95
C GLU A 104 1.22 -21.16 -13.31
N LYS A 105 0.47 -20.40 -14.11
CA LYS A 105 0.08 -20.84 -15.45
C LYS A 105 1.29 -20.95 -16.39
N ILE A 106 2.24 -20.01 -16.35
CA ILE A 106 3.49 -20.12 -17.10
C ILE A 106 4.25 -21.38 -16.67
N ILE A 107 4.44 -21.59 -15.35
CA ILE A 107 5.12 -22.77 -14.80
C ILE A 107 4.41 -24.08 -15.18
N SER A 108 3.10 -24.06 -15.43
CA SER A 108 2.36 -25.24 -15.90
C SER A 108 2.62 -25.61 -17.37
N LEU A 109 3.16 -24.68 -18.17
CA LEU A 109 3.40 -24.85 -19.61
C LEU A 109 4.84 -25.22 -19.94
N VAL A 110 5.76 -25.10 -18.98
CA VAL A 110 7.19 -25.34 -19.18
C VAL A 110 7.54 -26.80 -18.94
N SER A 111 8.58 -27.27 -19.61
CA SER A 111 9.01 -28.67 -19.57
C SER A 111 9.71 -29.01 -18.25
N ASP A 112 10.52 -28.09 -17.74
CA ASP A 112 11.29 -28.26 -16.50
C ASP A 112 11.06 -27.07 -15.55
N LYS A 113 10.38 -27.34 -14.43
CA LYS A 113 10.04 -26.31 -13.45
C LYS A 113 11.26 -25.81 -12.67
N GLU A 114 12.25 -26.66 -12.41
CA GLU A 114 13.41 -26.30 -11.59
C GLU A 114 14.29 -25.30 -12.34
N ILE A 115 14.46 -25.49 -13.66
CA ILE A 115 15.18 -24.54 -14.53
C ILE A 115 14.49 -23.17 -14.53
N TRP A 116 13.15 -23.15 -14.59
CA TRP A 116 12.37 -21.91 -14.59
C TRP A 116 12.34 -21.22 -13.22
N GLU A 117 12.23 -21.96 -12.12
CA GLU A 117 12.35 -21.41 -10.76
C GLU A 117 13.73 -20.77 -10.55
N LYS A 118 14.79 -21.41 -11.05
CA LYS A 118 16.15 -20.87 -11.06
C LYS A 118 16.25 -19.60 -11.92
N LEU A 119 15.72 -19.60 -13.15
CA LEU A 119 15.68 -18.42 -14.02
C LEU A 119 14.93 -17.25 -13.36
N PHE A 120 13.76 -17.54 -12.81
CA PHE A 120 12.94 -16.61 -12.06
C PHE A 120 13.72 -16.02 -10.90
N SER A 121 14.37 -16.82 -10.06
CA SER A 121 15.15 -16.31 -8.91
C SER A 121 16.21 -15.27 -9.30
N LEU A 122 16.74 -15.36 -10.52
CA LEU A 122 17.72 -14.42 -11.08
C LEU A 122 17.05 -13.14 -11.60
N LEU A 123 15.96 -13.27 -12.35
CA LEU A 123 15.20 -12.12 -12.90
C LEU A 123 14.47 -11.32 -11.81
N PHE A 124 13.93 -11.99 -10.79
CA PHE A 124 13.21 -11.40 -9.66
C PHE A 124 14.09 -10.48 -8.79
N LYS A 125 15.42 -10.53 -8.91
CA LYS A 125 16.34 -9.58 -8.24
C LYS A 125 16.26 -8.16 -8.82
N ILE A 126 15.71 -7.99 -10.03
CA ILE A 126 15.72 -6.72 -10.76
C ILE A 126 14.35 -6.04 -10.69
N ASP A 127 13.27 -6.79 -10.89
CA ASP A 127 11.91 -6.37 -10.54
C ASP A 127 10.99 -7.59 -10.42
N ARG A 128 10.12 -7.63 -9.40
CA ARG A 128 9.33 -8.82 -9.09
C ARG A 128 8.02 -8.94 -9.88
N LYS A 129 7.99 -8.46 -11.12
CA LYS A 129 6.73 -8.30 -11.86
C LYS A 129 6.60 -9.29 -12.99
N LEU A 130 5.40 -9.83 -13.16
CA LEU A 130 5.00 -10.68 -14.29
C LEU A 130 5.38 -10.06 -15.64
N TYR A 131 5.35 -8.73 -15.70
CA TYR A 131 5.79 -7.92 -16.84
C TYR A 131 7.20 -8.27 -17.33
N THR A 132 8.18 -8.36 -16.43
CA THR A 132 9.58 -8.68 -16.76
C THR A 132 9.71 -10.02 -17.45
N ILE A 133 9.04 -11.04 -16.88
CA ILE A 133 9.05 -12.40 -17.41
C ILE A 133 8.36 -12.43 -18.77
N THR A 134 7.22 -11.76 -18.91
CA THR A 134 6.48 -11.69 -20.17
C THR A 134 7.29 -11.00 -21.26
N LEU A 135 7.97 -9.89 -20.95
CA LEU A 135 8.86 -9.20 -21.90
C LEU A 135 10.03 -10.07 -22.33
N PHE A 136 10.68 -10.76 -21.39
CA PHE A 136 11.77 -11.68 -21.69
C PHE A 136 11.31 -12.80 -22.63
N ILE A 137 10.22 -13.49 -22.28
CA ILE A 137 9.61 -14.53 -23.12
C ILE A 137 9.29 -14.00 -24.52
N CYS A 138 8.68 -12.81 -24.61
CA CYS A 138 8.34 -12.18 -25.89
C CYS A 138 9.58 -11.91 -26.74
N ARG A 139 10.66 -11.37 -26.16
CA ARG A 139 11.89 -11.05 -26.89
C ARG A 139 12.65 -12.30 -27.33
N VAL A 140 12.77 -13.30 -26.45
CA VAL A 140 13.34 -14.61 -26.78
C VAL A 140 12.57 -15.24 -27.96
N SER A 141 11.24 -15.12 -27.96
CA SER A 141 10.39 -15.70 -28.99
C SER A 141 10.40 -14.92 -30.32
N LYS A 142 10.55 -13.59 -30.26
CA LYS A 142 10.58 -12.70 -31.45
C LYS A 142 11.91 -12.70 -32.21
N ARG A 143 13.04 -13.08 -31.59
CA ARG A 143 14.38 -13.00 -32.19
C ARG A 143 14.89 -14.29 -32.85
N LEU A 144 14.05 -15.29 -33.05
CA LEU A 144 14.45 -16.52 -33.74
C LEU A 144 14.39 -16.37 -35.26
N GLU A 145 15.45 -15.80 -35.84
CA GLU A 145 15.79 -16.05 -37.25
C GLU A 145 17.07 -16.87 -37.44
N GLU A 146 17.90 -17.11 -36.41
CA GLU A 146 19.10 -17.94 -36.55
C GLU A 146 19.26 -18.90 -35.36
N LYS A 147 19.21 -20.21 -35.64
CA LYS A 147 19.69 -21.24 -34.71
C LYS A 147 21.20 -21.01 -34.48
N SER A 148 21.54 -20.34 -33.40
CA SER A 148 22.91 -20.30 -32.88
C SER A 148 23.16 -21.58 -32.09
N GLU A 149 24.25 -22.29 -32.38
CA GLU A 149 24.70 -23.42 -31.55
C GLU A 149 25.08 -22.99 -30.12
N ALA A 150 25.23 -21.67 -29.87
CA ALA A 150 25.51 -21.09 -28.56
C ALA A 150 24.25 -20.42 -27.98
N HIS A 151 23.49 -21.16 -27.17
CA HIS A 151 22.21 -20.74 -26.59
C HIS A 151 22.41 -19.70 -25.48
N LYS A 152 23.46 -19.85 -24.66
CA LYS A 152 23.81 -18.85 -23.64
C LYS A 152 24.15 -17.49 -24.24
N ALA A 153 24.92 -17.48 -25.33
CA ALA A 153 25.29 -16.26 -26.03
C ALA A 153 24.07 -15.56 -26.63
N TYR A 154 23.11 -16.34 -27.15
CA TYR A 154 21.83 -15.82 -27.61
C TYR A 154 21.06 -15.13 -26.47
N LEU A 155 20.88 -15.80 -25.33
CA LEU A 155 20.18 -15.24 -24.18
C LEU A 155 20.89 -14.01 -23.61
N ALA A 156 22.23 -14.00 -23.58
CA ALA A 156 23.02 -12.83 -23.21
C ALA A 156 22.80 -11.65 -24.17
N SER A 157 22.67 -11.90 -25.47
CA SER A 157 22.37 -10.86 -26.47
C SER A 157 20.97 -10.25 -26.26
N ILE A 158 20.00 -11.05 -25.80
CA ILE A 158 18.66 -10.57 -25.45
C ILE A 158 18.73 -9.66 -24.23
N ILE A 159 19.47 -10.06 -23.18
CA ILE A 159 19.64 -9.25 -21.98
C ILE A 159 20.29 -7.90 -22.30
N ASN A 160 21.32 -7.90 -23.15
CA ASN A 160 21.96 -6.67 -23.62
C ASN A 160 21.05 -5.79 -24.48
N SER A 161 20.04 -6.36 -25.12
CA SER A 161 19.10 -5.60 -25.96
C SER A 161 18.05 -4.83 -25.18
N PHE A 162 17.91 -5.06 -23.88
CA PHE A 162 17.01 -4.30 -23.03
C PHE A 162 17.54 -2.88 -22.84
N ASP A 163 16.64 -1.90 -22.86
CA ASP A 163 16.96 -0.49 -22.60
C ASP A 163 16.28 0.05 -21.33
N ASP A 164 16.50 1.34 -21.03
CA ASP A 164 15.94 2.00 -19.84
C ASP A 164 14.40 2.03 -19.84
N LYS A 165 13.75 1.93 -21.01
CA LYS A 165 12.27 1.92 -21.12
C LYS A 165 11.71 0.56 -20.77
N ASP A 166 12.44 -0.51 -21.10
CA ASP A 166 12.09 -1.87 -20.68
C ASP A 166 12.16 -2.03 -19.17
N PHE A 167 13.15 -1.38 -18.55
CA PHE A 167 13.42 -1.49 -17.13
C PHE A 167 13.97 -0.19 -16.54
N ASN A 168 13.15 0.51 -15.77
CA ASN A 168 13.56 1.70 -15.01
C ASN A 168 14.71 1.45 -14.01
N LYS A 169 15.06 0.19 -13.73
CA LYS A 169 16.10 -0.21 -12.75
C LYS A 169 17.28 -0.99 -13.35
N LEU A 170 17.23 -1.42 -14.61
CA LEU A 170 18.26 -2.30 -15.18
C LEU A 170 19.43 -1.48 -15.73
N ASN A 171 20.38 -1.14 -14.87
CA ASN A 171 21.62 -0.51 -15.32
C ASN A 171 22.59 -1.52 -15.97
N GLU A 172 23.60 -1.00 -16.67
CA GLU A 172 24.61 -1.82 -17.38
C GLU A 172 25.34 -2.82 -16.47
N CYS A 173 25.59 -2.45 -15.20
CA CYS A 173 26.20 -3.35 -14.23
C CYS A 173 25.30 -4.57 -13.96
N MET A 174 24.00 -4.35 -13.78
CA MET A 174 23.02 -5.43 -13.56
C MET A 174 22.85 -6.32 -14.79
N LYS A 175 22.95 -5.77 -16.02
CA LYS A 175 22.96 -6.57 -17.25
C LYS A 175 24.18 -7.49 -17.29
N MET A 176 25.36 -6.95 -16.99
CA MET A 176 26.60 -7.72 -16.94
C MET A 176 26.55 -8.79 -15.85
N ASP A 177 26.00 -8.48 -14.68
CA ASP A 177 25.81 -9.45 -13.60
C ASP A 177 24.85 -10.57 -14.02
N LEU A 178 23.72 -10.24 -14.66
CA LEU A 178 22.79 -11.23 -15.19
C LEU A 178 23.44 -12.13 -16.22
N ILE A 179 24.19 -11.56 -17.16
CA ILE A 179 24.86 -12.31 -18.22
C ILE A 179 25.93 -13.23 -17.62
N THR A 180 26.70 -12.73 -16.67
CA THR A 180 27.72 -13.53 -15.95
C THR A 180 27.05 -14.67 -15.18
N LEU A 181 25.98 -14.38 -14.45
CA LEU A 181 25.18 -15.38 -13.75
C LEU A 181 24.59 -16.40 -14.74
N PHE A 182 24.12 -15.97 -15.90
CA PHE A 182 23.57 -16.87 -16.91
C PHE A 182 24.65 -17.82 -17.44
N ASN A 183 25.82 -17.28 -17.75
CA ASN A 183 26.96 -18.04 -18.26
C ASN A 183 27.50 -19.05 -17.25
N GLU A 184 27.55 -18.67 -15.97
CA GLU A 184 28.08 -19.50 -14.88
C GLU A 184 27.07 -20.47 -14.27
N LYS A 185 25.79 -20.12 -14.22
CA LYS A 185 24.78 -20.89 -13.48
C LYS A 185 23.98 -21.84 -14.35
N PHE A 186 23.85 -21.59 -15.65
CA PHE A 186 23.19 -22.53 -16.56
C PHE A 186 24.21 -23.29 -17.39
N THR A 187 23.82 -24.46 -17.88
CA THR A 187 24.49 -25.22 -18.94
C THR A 187 23.93 -24.80 -20.30
N GLU A 188 24.58 -25.20 -21.41
CA GLU A 188 24.03 -24.94 -22.75
C GLU A 188 22.72 -25.71 -22.97
N GLU A 189 22.59 -26.90 -22.39
CA GLU A 189 21.36 -27.71 -22.44
C GLU A 189 20.20 -27.00 -21.73
N GLU A 190 20.41 -26.51 -20.49
CA GLU A 190 19.40 -25.74 -19.76
C GLU A 190 19.04 -24.44 -20.49
N ALA A 191 20.01 -23.79 -21.14
CA ALA A 191 19.76 -22.60 -21.95
C ALA A 191 18.90 -22.91 -23.18
N ASN A 192 19.10 -24.04 -23.84
CA ASN A 192 18.23 -24.50 -24.92
C ASN A 192 16.80 -24.76 -24.42
N ILE A 193 16.65 -25.46 -23.29
CA ILE A 193 15.33 -25.73 -22.68
C ILE A 193 14.58 -24.43 -22.38
N ILE A 194 15.25 -23.41 -21.83
CA ILE A 194 14.65 -22.09 -21.57
C ILE A 194 14.11 -21.47 -22.86
N ILE A 195 14.87 -21.54 -23.96
CA ILE A 195 14.47 -20.96 -25.24
C ILE A 195 13.25 -21.72 -25.80
N GLU A 196 13.29 -23.04 -25.80
CA GLU A 196 12.19 -23.88 -26.29
C GLU A 196 10.90 -23.65 -25.49
N ASP A 197 11.00 -23.62 -24.16
CA ASP A 197 9.88 -23.35 -23.28
C ASP A 197 9.33 -21.94 -23.48
N CYS A 198 10.18 -20.92 -23.68
CA CYS A 198 9.72 -19.56 -24.00
C CYS A 198 8.85 -19.55 -25.27
N LEU A 199 9.23 -20.31 -26.31
CA LEU A 199 8.47 -20.42 -27.54
C LEU A 199 7.13 -21.12 -27.33
N VAL A 200 7.09 -22.18 -26.51
CA VAL A 200 5.87 -22.90 -26.15
C VAL A 200 4.90 -21.98 -25.41
N VAL A 201 5.41 -21.29 -24.37
CA VAL A 201 4.63 -20.34 -23.58
C VAL A 201 4.10 -19.21 -24.47
N PHE A 202 4.95 -18.62 -25.31
CA PHE A 202 4.55 -17.55 -26.21
C PHE A 202 3.45 -17.97 -27.19
N LYS A 203 3.58 -19.13 -27.84
CA LYS A 203 2.54 -19.70 -28.72
C LYS A 203 1.22 -19.95 -27.98
N HIS A 204 1.28 -20.36 -26.71
CA HIS A 204 0.09 -20.54 -25.90
C HIS A 204 -0.58 -19.19 -25.58
N ILE A 205 0.20 -18.17 -25.21
CA ILE A 205 -0.30 -16.82 -24.96
C ILE A 205 -0.93 -16.24 -26.23
N GLU A 206 -0.29 -16.36 -27.40
CA GLU A 206 -0.85 -15.88 -28.68
C GLU A 206 -2.20 -16.52 -29.03
N LYS A 207 -2.39 -17.79 -28.68
CA LYS A 207 -3.65 -18.52 -28.94
C LYS A 207 -4.76 -18.20 -27.95
N THR A 208 -4.41 -17.72 -26.75
CA THR A 208 -5.36 -17.55 -25.63
C THR A 208 -5.63 -16.09 -25.28
N ALA A 209 -4.76 -15.16 -25.67
CA ALA A 209 -4.92 -13.73 -25.48
C ALA A 209 -5.35 -13.02 -26.78
N PRO A 210 -6.20 -11.98 -26.71
CA PRO A 210 -6.58 -11.27 -27.91
C PRO A 210 -5.40 -10.46 -28.47
N ILE A 211 -5.06 -10.71 -29.74
CA ILE A 211 -3.88 -10.22 -30.49
C ILE A 211 -3.58 -8.72 -30.27
N HIS A 212 -4.61 -7.88 -30.11
CA HIS A 212 -4.45 -6.43 -29.92
C HIS A 212 -3.73 -6.05 -28.61
N LYS A 213 -3.94 -6.80 -27.50
CA LYS A 213 -3.28 -6.53 -26.21
C LYS A 213 -1.79 -6.89 -26.21
N MET A 214 -1.38 -7.86 -27.04
CA MET A 214 0.03 -8.26 -27.15
C MET A 214 0.86 -7.28 -28.00
N ILE A 215 0.23 -6.62 -28.96
CA ILE A 215 0.89 -5.59 -29.79
C ILE A 215 1.19 -4.32 -28.98
N GLU A 216 0.34 -3.96 -28.01
CA GLU A 216 0.62 -2.86 -27.06
C GLU A 216 1.78 -3.19 -26.13
N LEU A 217 1.85 -4.42 -25.60
CA LEU A 217 2.94 -4.87 -24.71
C LEU A 217 4.31 -4.94 -25.38
N GLY A 218 4.37 -4.95 -26.72
CA GLY A 218 5.61 -4.94 -27.49
C GLY A 218 5.97 -3.60 -28.13
N LYS A 219 5.20 -2.54 -27.87
CA LYS A 219 5.39 -1.20 -28.45
C LYS A 219 5.83 -0.12 -27.46
N ASN A 220 5.98 -0.46 -26.18
CA ASN A 220 6.55 0.43 -25.17
C ASN A 220 7.93 -0.06 -24.76
#